data_AF-A0A9D6UPB7-F1
#
_entry.id   AF-A0A9D6UPB7-F1
#
_cell.length_a   1.000
_cell.length_b   1.000
_cell.length_c   1.000
_cell.angle_alpha   90.00
_cell.angle_beta   90.00
_cell.angle_gamma   90.00
#
_symmetry.space_group_name_H-M   'P 1'
#
loop_
_entity.id
_entity.type
_entity.pdbx_description
1 polymer ?
#
loop_
_entity_poly.entity_id
_entity_poly.type
_entity_poly.pdbx_seq_one_letter_code
_entity_poly.pdbx_strand_id
1 'polypeptide(L)'
;MPDESANRRRFFRFLAREGLAAVDELRGIPQADLGDLPKLPGRQLAQLIPAVLEEVEILPGEEAVRARRPKDVAPVELFRIDPATIRLFNSFDGTRTLGDCAAELAASTGWPPERSFAAARSLFLHLARLRVCVPQNAPPPGGCGEEIEVEEEPESK
;
A
#
# COMPACT_ATOMS: atom_id res chain seq x y z
N MET A 1 20.32 -10.01 23.82
CA MET A 1 20.26 -9.13 22.64
C MET A 1 19.80 -9.98 21.47
N PRO A 2 18.52 -9.98 21.07
CA PRO A 2 18.11 -10.77 19.90
C PRO A 2 18.63 -10.07 18.63
N ASP A 3 19.19 -10.87 17.74
CA ASP A 3 19.94 -10.47 16.55
C ASP A 3 18.96 -10.08 15.41
N GLU A 4 18.82 -8.78 15.19
CA GLU A 4 17.99 -8.13 14.15
C GLU A 4 18.35 -8.61 12.73
N SER A 5 19.59 -9.11 12.55
CA SER A 5 20.09 -9.67 11.30
C SER A 5 19.47 -11.02 10.94
N ALA A 6 18.94 -11.76 11.92
CA ALA A 6 18.26 -13.03 11.69
C ALA A 6 16.86 -12.84 11.10
N ASN A 7 16.19 -11.73 11.43
CA ASN A 7 14.89 -11.39 10.89
C ASN A 7 15.01 -10.91 9.43
N ARG A 8 16.05 -10.10 9.15
CA ARG A 8 16.43 -9.69 7.79
C ARG A 8 16.69 -10.87 6.85
N ARG A 9 17.38 -11.93 7.31
CA ARG A 9 17.70 -13.12 6.48
C ARG A 9 16.51 -14.05 6.23
N ARG A 10 15.44 -13.98 7.04
CA ARG A 10 14.22 -14.78 6.81
C ARG A 10 13.29 -14.14 5.78
N PHE A 11 13.21 -12.81 5.74
CA PHE A 11 12.36 -12.09 4.78
C PHE A 11 12.88 -12.13 3.34
N PHE A 12 14.19 -11.98 3.13
CA PHE A 12 14.77 -12.18 1.79
C PHE A 12 14.64 -13.63 1.30
N ARG A 13 14.49 -14.63 2.17
CA ARG A 13 14.23 -16.01 1.71
C ARG A 13 12.79 -16.21 1.23
N PHE A 14 11.86 -15.35 1.66
CA PHE A 14 10.48 -15.36 1.18
C PHE A 14 10.34 -14.55 -0.12
N LEU A 15 11.02 -13.40 -0.25
CA LEU A 15 10.98 -12.57 -1.47
C LEU A 15 11.98 -12.99 -2.56
N ALA A 16 13.18 -13.46 -2.22
CA ALA A 16 14.16 -13.92 -3.22
C ALA A 16 13.84 -15.31 -3.79
N ARG A 17 12.77 -15.96 -3.34
CA ARG A 17 12.22 -17.15 -3.99
C ARG A 17 11.26 -16.85 -5.15
N GLU A 18 10.88 -15.59 -5.35
CA GLU A 18 9.93 -15.22 -6.43
C GLU A 18 10.50 -14.14 -7.36
N GLY A 19 11.84 -14.04 -7.41
CA GLY A 19 12.58 -13.17 -8.33
C GLY A 19 13.42 -13.93 -9.36
N LEU A 20 13.22 -15.25 -9.49
CA LEU A 20 13.75 -16.06 -10.59
C LEU A 20 12.54 -16.80 -11.19
N ALA A 21 12.19 -16.40 -12.41
CA ALA A 21 11.08 -16.96 -13.16
C ALA A 21 11.07 -18.50 -13.18
N ALA A 22 9.84 -19.05 -13.20
CA ALA A 22 9.51 -20.44 -13.51
C ALA A 22 9.99 -21.48 -12.48
N VAL A 23 9.20 -21.73 -11.43
CA VAL A 23 8.75 -23.06 -10.93
C VAL A 23 7.83 -22.79 -9.72
N ASP A 24 6.53 -22.60 -9.91
CA ASP A 24 5.52 -23.05 -8.93
C ASP A 24 4.10 -22.90 -9.49
N GLU A 25 3.83 -23.71 -10.52
CA GLU A 25 2.50 -24.07 -11.01
C GLU A 25 1.75 -24.99 -10.01
N LEU A 26 2.23 -25.10 -8.76
CA LEU A 26 1.87 -26.17 -7.82
C LEU A 26 1.16 -25.71 -6.54
N ARG A 27 0.86 -24.41 -6.37
CA ARG A 27 0.07 -23.94 -5.20
C ARG A 27 -1.02 -22.90 -5.47
N GLY A 28 -1.26 -22.49 -6.71
CA GLY A 28 -2.48 -21.75 -7.06
C GLY A 28 -2.71 -20.42 -6.33
N ILE A 29 -1.66 -19.77 -5.81
CA ILE A 29 -1.75 -18.42 -5.23
C ILE A 29 -1.19 -17.44 -6.27
N PRO A 30 -2.03 -16.59 -6.88
CA PRO A 30 -1.56 -15.58 -7.82
C PRO A 30 -0.70 -14.56 -7.07
N GLN A 31 0.60 -14.58 -7.33
CA GLN A 31 1.51 -13.50 -7.00
C GLN A 31 1.03 -12.25 -7.75
N ALA A 32 0.40 -11.31 -7.04
CA ALA A 32 -0.01 -10.05 -7.64
C ALA A 32 1.24 -9.25 -8.01
N ASP A 33 1.50 -9.09 -9.30
CA ASP A 33 2.54 -8.18 -9.79
C ASP A 33 2.21 -6.76 -9.30
N LEU A 34 3.22 -5.99 -8.85
CA LEU A 34 3.05 -4.56 -8.57
C LEU A 34 2.54 -3.80 -9.81
N GLY A 35 2.83 -4.31 -11.02
CA GLY A 35 2.28 -3.85 -12.29
C GLY A 35 0.76 -4.04 -12.43
N ASP A 36 0.16 -4.98 -11.68
CA ASP A 36 -1.27 -5.29 -11.70
C ASP A 36 -2.07 -4.56 -10.62
N LEU A 37 -1.41 -3.95 -9.62
CA LEU A 37 -2.08 -3.15 -8.58
C LEU A 37 -3.07 -2.11 -9.14
N PRO A 38 -2.77 -1.36 -10.23
CA PRO A 38 -3.73 -0.40 -10.77
C PRO A 38 -5.01 -1.02 -11.30
N LYS A 39 -4.99 -2.32 -11.67
CA LYS A 39 -6.12 -3.07 -12.24
C LYS A 39 -7.06 -3.61 -11.16
N LEU A 40 -6.64 -3.60 -9.90
CA LEU A 40 -7.46 -4.09 -8.80
C LEU A 40 -8.71 -3.19 -8.60
N PRO A 41 -9.89 -3.79 -8.31
CA PRO A 41 -11.07 -3.05 -7.90
C PRO A 41 -10.80 -2.17 -6.67
N GLY A 42 -11.50 -1.04 -6.58
CA GLY A 42 -11.36 -0.12 -5.44
C GLY A 42 -11.51 -0.79 -4.08
N ARG A 43 -12.47 -1.73 -3.93
CA ARG A 43 -12.66 -2.52 -2.71
C ARG A 43 -11.45 -3.37 -2.33
N GLN A 44 -10.74 -3.94 -3.30
CA GLN A 44 -9.56 -4.77 -3.04
C GLN A 44 -8.35 -3.89 -2.73
N LEU A 45 -8.20 -2.77 -3.43
CA LEU A 45 -7.19 -1.77 -3.11
C LEU A 45 -7.36 -1.22 -1.69
N ALA A 46 -8.60 -0.98 -1.27
CA ALA A 46 -8.89 -0.48 0.08
C ALA A 46 -8.42 -1.43 1.18
N GLN A 47 -8.36 -2.74 0.93
CA GLN A 47 -7.94 -3.74 1.90
C GLN A 47 -6.42 -3.93 1.98
N LEU A 48 -5.64 -3.33 1.06
CA LEU A 48 -4.19 -3.46 1.10
C LEU A 48 -3.61 -2.66 2.26
N ILE A 49 -2.59 -3.20 2.90
CA ILE A 49 -1.87 -2.58 4.01
C ILE A 49 -0.56 -1.98 3.45
N PRO A 50 -0.49 -0.67 3.19
CA PRO A 50 0.71 -0.04 2.63
C PRO A 50 1.82 0.05 3.68
N ALA A 51 3.04 -0.34 3.31
CA ALA A 51 4.24 -0.18 4.11
C ALA A 51 5.40 0.39 3.32
N VAL A 52 6.04 1.42 3.85
CA VAL A 52 7.32 1.92 3.36
C VAL A 52 8.41 0.90 3.68
N LEU A 53 9.25 0.60 2.70
CA LEU A 53 10.36 -0.35 2.85
C LEU A 53 11.45 0.22 3.77
N GLU A 54 11.87 -0.53 4.78
CA GLU A 54 12.90 -0.11 5.76
C GLU A 54 14.26 0.23 5.14
N GLU A 55 14.58 -0.38 4.01
CA GLU A 55 15.83 -0.15 3.28
C GLU A 55 15.84 1.19 2.51
N VAL A 56 14.71 1.88 2.45
CA VAL A 56 14.57 3.17 1.78
C VAL A 56 14.86 4.29 2.77
N GLU A 57 15.85 5.10 2.43
CA GLU A 57 16.14 6.32 3.20
C GLU A 57 15.21 7.45 2.75
N ILE A 58 14.38 7.94 3.66
CA ILE A 58 13.50 9.09 3.42
C ILE A 58 14.26 10.38 3.71
N LEU A 59 14.29 11.28 2.74
CA LEU A 59 15.01 12.54 2.77
C LEU A 59 14.00 13.70 2.72
N PRO A 60 13.64 14.29 3.87
CA PRO A 60 12.77 15.46 3.89
C PRO A 60 13.51 16.68 3.30
N GLY A 61 12.86 17.38 2.36
CA GLY A 61 13.34 18.65 1.80
C GLY A 61 12.43 19.82 2.17
N GLU A 62 12.70 21.00 1.61
CA GLU A 62 11.85 22.19 1.83
C GLU A 62 10.60 22.20 0.94
N GLU A 63 10.73 21.73 -0.31
CA GLU A 63 9.63 21.73 -1.29
C GLU A 63 9.06 20.34 -1.58
N ALA A 64 9.85 19.29 -1.33
CA ALA A 64 9.49 17.92 -1.66
C ALA A 64 10.12 16.90 -0.72
N VAL A 65 9.44 15.78 -0.54
CA VAL A 65 9.98 14.59 0.10
C VAL A 65 10.66 13.75 -0.97
N ARG A 66 11.90 13.33 -0.70
CA ARG A 66 12.68 12.47 -1.57
C ARG A 66 12.96 11.14 -0.88
N ALA A 67 13.35 10.15 -1.65
CA ALA A 67 13.89 8.91 -1.11
C ALA A 67 15.13 8.47 -1.87
N ARG A 68 16.01 7.77 -1.16
CA ARG A 68 17.15 7.08 -1.75
C ARG A 68 17.07 5.60 -1.41
N ARG A 69 16.99 4.76 -2.44
CA ARG A 69 17.13 3.30 -2.27
C ARG A 69 18.62 2.93 -2.22
N PRO A 70 18.99 1.78 -1.64
CA PRO A 70 20.40 1.38 -1.50
C PRO A 70 21.16 1.28 -2.84
N LYS A 71 20.43 1.04 -3.94
CA LYS A 71 20.99 0.89 -5.28
C LYS A 71 20.94 2.17 -6.12
N ASP A 72 20.28 3.22 -5.64
CA ASP A 72 20.13 4.46 -6.40
C ASP A 72 21.35 5.36 -6.23
N VAL A 73 21.86 5.87 -7.35
CA VAL A 73 22.98 6.83 -7.36
C VAL A 73 22.54 8.20 -6.85
N ALA A 74 21.27 8.56 -7.05
CA ALA A 74 20.71 9.84 -6.65
C ALA A 74 19.32 9.66 -6.01
N PRO A 75 18.94 10.52 -5.06
CA PRO A 75 17.58 10.54 -4.52
C PRO A 75 16.53 10.80 -5.61
N VAL A 76 15.37 10.15 -5.47
CA VAL A 76 14.20 10.33 -6.33
C VAL A 76 13.16 11.12 -5.56
N GLU A 77 12.47 12.04 -6.24
CA GLU A 77 11.34 12.77 -5.67
C GLU A 77 10.12 11.84 -5.51
N LEU A 78 9.53 11.85 -4.30
CA LEU A 78 8.32 11.08 -4.01
C LEU A 78 7.06 11.92 -4.21
N PHE A 79 7.03 13.10 -3.61
CA PHE A 79 5.91 14.03 -3.72
C PHE A 79 6.32 15.41 -3.20
N ARG A 80 5.60 16.43 -3.67
CA ARG A 80 5.72 17.79 -3.14
C ARG A 80 5.14 17.86 -1.74
N ILE A 81 5.72 18.72 -0.90
CA ILE A 81 5.26 18.93 0.47
C ILE A 81 3.88 19.57 0.45
N ASP A 82 2.91 18.77 0.87
CA ASP A 82 1.52 19.14 1.05
C ASP A 82 1.04 18.48 2.36
N PRO A 83 0.35 19.22 3.26
CA PRO A 83 -0.04 18.68 4.56
C PRO A 83 -0.89 17.40 4.49
N ALA A 84 -1.79 17.29 3.52
CA ALA A 84 -2.63 16.10 3.36
C ALA A 84 -1.79 14.90 2.89
N THR A 85 -0.90 15.14 1.92
CA THR A 85 0.01 14.11 1.38
C THR A 85 1.01 13.61 2.41
N ILE A 86 1.57 14.48 3.26
CA ILE A 86 2.47 14.09 4.35
C ILE A 86 1.75 13.23 5.38
N ARG A 87 0.55 13.63 5.81
CA ARG A 87 -0.24 12.84 6.77
C ARG A 87 -0.52 11.45 6.24
N LEU A 88 -0.91 11.37 4.98
CA LEU A 88 -1.19 10.10 4.31
C LEU A 88 0.07 9.25 4.14
N PHE A 89 1.21 9.85 3.79
CA PHE A 89 2.48 9.13 3.73
C PHE A 89 2.88 8.56 5.09
N ASN A 90 2.74 9.36 6.15
CA ASN A 90 3.04 8.92 7.52
C ASN A 90 2.08 7.84 8.03
N SER A 91 0.91 7.66 7.41
CA SER A 91 -0.01 6.57 7.77
C SER A 91 0.30 5.24 7.08
N PHE A 92 1.25 5.20 6.15
CA PHE A 92 1.72 3.97 5.48
C PHE A 92 2.76 3.23 6.33
N ASP A 93 2.33 2.85 7.53
CA ASP A 93 3.14 2.23 8.59
C ASP A 93 3.15 0.69 8.54
N GLY A 94 2.44 0.09 7.58
CA GLY A 94 2.32 -1.37 7.48
C GLY A 94 1.34 -2.00 8.46
N THR A 95 0.51 -1.23 9.14
CA THR A 95 -0.48 -1.77 10.11
C THR A 95 -1.93 -1.51 9.69
N ARG A 96 -2.18 -0.39 9.01
CA ARG A 96 -3.52 0.05 8.63
C ARG A 96 -3.79 -0.20 7.16
N THR A 97 -5.06 -0.41 6.81
CA THR A 97 -5.44 -0.58 5.40
C THR A 97 -5.47 0.77 4.67
N LEU A 98 -5.38 0.75 3.34
CA LEU A 98 -5.56 1.92 2.49
C LEU A 98 -6.92 2.60 2.73
N GLY A 99 -7.96 1.82 3.03
CA GLY A 99 -9.27 2.31 3.43
C GLY A 99 -9.23 3.08 4.75
N ASP A 100 -8.54 2.54 5.76
CA ASP A 100 -8.37 3.21 7.06
C ASP A 100 -7.58 4.52 6.93
N CYS A 101 -6.48 4.50 6.17
CA CYS A 101 -5.68 5.68 5.85
C CYS A 101 -6.53 6.75 5.14
N ALA A 102 -7.40 6.36 4.22
CA ALA A 102 -8.31 7.26 3.52
C ALA A 102 -9.40 7.83 4.44
N ALA A 103 -9.95 7.01 5.34
CA ALA A 103 -10.95 7.44 6.31
C ALA A 103 -10.37 8.46 7.30
N GLU A 104 -9.15 8.24 7.80
CA GLU A 104 -8.43 9.20 8.64
C GLU A 104 -8.14 10.50 7.89
N LEU A 105 -7.76 10.40 6.61
CA LEU A 105 -7.55 11.58 5.78
C LEU A 105 -8.86 12.37 5.60
N ALA A 106 -9.98 11.71 5.35
CA ALA A 106 -11.30 12.34 5.25
C ALA A 106 -11.67 13.06 6.55
N ALA A 107 -11.49 12.40 7.70
CA ALA A 107 -11.77 12.98 9.01
C ALA A 107 -10.91 14.21 9.32
N SER A 108 -9.63 14.19 8.96
CA SER A 108 -8.70 15.29 9.24
C SER A 108 -8.81 16.48 8.29
N THR A 109 -9.25 16.26 7.05
CA THR A 109 -9.34 17.31 6.01
C THR A 109 -10.76 17.81 5.77
N GLY A 110 -11.79 17.08 6.22
CA GLY A 110 -13.18 17.32 5.88
C GLY A 110 -13.50 16.99 4.41
N TRP A 111 -12.63 16.26 3.71
CA TRP A 111 -12.88 15.88 2.32
C TRP A 111 -13.91 14.75 2.20
N PRO A 112 -14.64 14.69 1.07
CA PRO A 112 -15.49 13.54 0.76
C PRO A 112 -14.70 12.22 0.78
N PRO A 113 -15.30 11.11 1.26
CA PRO A 113 -14.63 9.80 1.34
C PRO A 113 -14.00 9.36 0.02
N GLU A 114 -14.66 9.59 -1.11
CA GLU A 114 -14.21 9.19 -2.45
C GLU A 114 -12.94 9.96 -2.85
N ARG A 115 -12.88 11.25 -2.51
CA ARG A 115 -11.71 12.09 -2.76
C ARG A 115 -10.53 11.64 -1.91
N SER A 116 -10.76 11.35 -0.64
CA SER A 116 -9.73 10.88 0.28
C SER A 116 -9.18 9.52 -0.14
N PHE A 117 -10.05 8.60 -0.57
CA PHE A 117 -9.63 7.31 -1.10
C PHE A 117 -8.85 7.44 -2.40
N ALA A 118 -9.27 8.32 -3.32
CA ALA A 118 -8.53 8.60 -4.54
C ALA A 118 -7.11 9.13 -4.25
N ALA A 119 -6.96 10.01 -3.24
CA ALA A 119 -5.66 10.51 -2.81
C ALA A 119 -4.78 9.38 -2.21
N ALA A 120 -5.33 8.58 -1.30
CA ALA A 120 -4.68 7.42 -0.71
C ALA A 120 -4.18 6.43 -1.77
N ARG A 121 -5.06 6.04 -2.69
CA ARG A 121 -4.76 5.16 -3.81
C ARG A 121 -3.67 5.73 -4.71
N SER A 122 -3.78 7.00 -5.08
CA SER A 122 -2.83 7.64 -5.99
C SER A 122 -1.42 7.68 -5.39
N LEU A 123 -1.31 8.06 -4.12
CA LEU A 123 -0.03 8.10 -3.42
C LEU A 123 0.57 6.70 -3.30
N PHE A 124 -0.22 5.71 -2.87
CA PHE A 124 0.26 4.33 -2.76
C PHE A 124 0.76 3.78 -4.10
N LEU A 125 -0.02 3.90 -5.17
CA LEU A 125 0.38 3.40 -6.50
C LEU A 125 1.62 4.13 -7.02
N HIS A 126 1.75 5.43 -6.74
CA HIS A 126 2.96 6.19 -7.09
C HIS A 126 4.19 5.63 -6.36
N LEU A 127 4.12 5.47 -5.04
CA LEU A 127 5.23 4.93 -4.23
C LEU A 127 5.55 3.47 -4.55
N ALA A 128 4.54 2.66 -4.90
CA ALA A 128 4.70 1.28 -5.32
C ALA A 128 5.47 1.18 -6.65
N ARG A 129 5.16 2.06 -7.61
CA ARG A 129 5.92 2.16 -8.87
C ARG A 129 7.38 2.54 -8.65
N LEU A 130 7.66 3.39 -7.66
CA LEU A 130 9.02 3.76 -7.25
C LEU A 130 9.73 2.67 -6.43
N ARG A 131 9.03 1.59 -6.06
CA ARG A 131 9.50 0.54 -5.14
C ARG A 131 9.93 1.12 -3.80
N VAL A 132 9.14 2.06 -3.28
CA VAL A 132 9.33 2.68 -1.97
C VAL A 132 8.30 2.16 -0.97
N CYS A 133 7.10 1.85 -1.45
CA CYS A 133 6.01 1.27 -0.67
C CYS A 133 5.57 -0.05 -1.29
N VAL A 134 5.19 -1.02 -0.46
CA VAL A 134 4.65 -2.32 -0.90
C VAL A 134 3.41 -2.68 -0.08
N PRO A 135 2.48 -3.48 -0.61
CA PRO A 135 1.42 -4.07 0.20
C PRO A 135 2.03 -5.16 1.11
N GLN A 136 1.75 -5.12 2.42
CA GLN A 136 2.18 -6.19 3.34
C GLN A 136 1.31 -7.44 3.27
N ASN A 137 0.06 -7.30 2.81
CA ASN A 137 -0.87 -8.40 2.62
C ASN A 137 -1.12 -8.65 1.12
N ALA A 138 -1.26 -9.93 0.76
CA ALA A 138 -1.79 -10.28 -0.55
C ALA A 138 -3.29 -9.95 -0.59
N PRO A 139 -3.82 -9.39 -1.68
CA PRO A 139 -5.26 -9.28 -1.84
C PRO A 139 -5.86 -10.70 -1.75
N PRO A 140 -6.99 -10.90 -1.06
CA PRO A 140 -7.60 -12.22 -0.95
C PRO A 140 -7.93 -12.74 -2.37
N PRO A 141 -7.58 -14.00 -2.70
CA PRO A 141 -7.95 -14.57 -3.98
C PRO A 141 -9.47 -14.72 -4.05
N GLY A 142 -10.10 -14.06 -5.03
CA GLY A 142 -11.49 -14.38 -5.41
C GLY A 142 -12.61 -13.65 -4.67
N GLY A 143 -12.53 -12.32 -4.52
CA GLY A 143 -13.71 -11.52 -4.15
C GLY A 143 -14.75 -11.45 -5.29
N CYS A 144 -15.40 -12.56 -5.62
CA CYS A 144 -16.74 -12.58 -6.22
C CYS A 144 -17.69 -11.81 -5.30
N GLY A 145 -18.60 -11.05 -5.89
CA GLY A 145 -19.52 -10.20 -5.14
C GLY A 145 -20.39 -11.02 -4.19
N GLU A 146 -20.36 -10.68 -2.91
CA GLU A 146 -21.57 -10.70 -2.12
C GLU A 146 -22.21 -9.33 -2.30
N GLU A 147 -23.28 -9.32 -3.10
CA GLU A 147 -24.29 -8.27 -3.05
C GLU A 147 -24.80 -8.24 -1.61
N ILE A 148 -24.60 -7.11 -0.94
CA ILE A 148 -25.28 -6.85 0.32
C ILE A 148 -26.74 -6.61 -0.08
N GLU A 149 -27.58 -7.63 0.07
CA GLU A 149 -29.04 -7.44 0.12
C GLU A 149 -29.31 -6.50 1.29
N VAL A 150 -29.61 -5.25 0.96
CA VAL A 150 -30.16 -4.28 1.90
C VAL A 150 -31.59 -4.77 2.16
N GLU A 151 -31.79 -5.48 3.27
CA GLU A 151 -33.13 -5.72 3.81
C GLU A 151 -33.74 -4.34 4.15
N GLU A 152 -34.68 -3.88 3.32
CA GLU A 152 -35.53 -2.75 3.64
C GLU A 152 -36.36 -3.10 4.89
N GLU A 153 -36.05 -2.48 6.04
CA GLU A 153 -36.96 -2.46 7.18
C GLU A 153 -38.26 -1.73 6.76
N PRO A 154 -39.44 -2.37 6.87
CA PRO A 154 -40.68 -1.69 6.59
C PRO A 154 -41.01 -0.75 7.75
N GLU A 155 -41.09 0.54 7.41
CA GLU A 155 -41.71 1.61 8.19
C GLU A 155 -43.05 1.12 8.78
N SER A 156 -43.14 1.00 10.10
CA SER A 156 -44.41 0.79 10.79
C SER A 156 -44.78 1.99 11.65
N LYS A 157 -45.94 2.53 11.29
CA LYS A 157 -46.72 3.63 11.89
C LYS A 157 -46.92 3.53 13.39
#